data_AF-A0A2K3MVL5-F1
#
_entry.id   AF-A0A2K3MVL5-F1
#
_cell.length_a   1.000
_cell.length_b   1.000
_cell.length_c   1.000
_cell.angle_alpha   90.00
_cell.angle_beta   90.00
_cell.angle_gamma   90.00
#
_symmetry.space_group_name_H-M   'P 1'
#
loop_
_entity.id
_entity.type
_entity.pdbx_description
1 polymer ?
#
loop_
_entity_poly.entity_id
_entity_poly.type
_entity_poly.pdbx_seq_one_letter_code
_entity_poly.pdbx_strand_id
1 'polypeptide(L)'
;MKACSRNESLEVGDYLQAFETINGARFGYEDIQRFLFKPQMNVLLNLVGVHYCIAILGIRGDDLVDVLRTCEISNRHVCVKWWKLGRWVYGYRGRDELLFRWVSLGDLATEEDGSVLGVLRRGTIHEVLRVQISAVGHKSIPWSYQVTQRLE
;
A
#
# COMPACT_ATOMS: atom_id res chain seq x y z
N MET A 1 20.51 21.29 10.21
CA MET A 1 19.84 20.25 9.39
C MET A 1 18.46 20.02 9.98
N LYS A 2 17.40 20.46 9.31
CA LYS A 2 16.01 20.22 9.75
C LYS A 2 15.75 18.72 9.67
N ALA A 3 15.52 18.08 10.81
CA ALA A 3 14.95 16.74 10.85
C ALA A 3 13.57 16.83 10.18
N CYS A 4 13.45 16.32 8.95
CA CYS A 4 12.15 16.12 8.34
C CYS A 4 11.44 15.03 9.13
N SER A 5 10.57 15.43 10.07
CA SER A 5 9.40 14.62 10.44
C SER A 5 8.56 14.43 9.19
N ARG A 6 8.87 13.42 8.37
CA ARG A 6 8.13 13.12 7.15
C ARG A 6 7.21 11.95 7.44
N ASN A 7 5.93 12.26 7.64
CA ASN A 7 4.85 11.30 7.78
C ASN A 7 5.02 10.12 6.81
N GLU A 8 5.31 8.92 7.32
CA GLU A 8 5.37 7.70 6.49
C GLU A 8 3.97 7.12 6.27
N SER A 9 3.00 7.99 5.97
CA SER A 9 1.67 7.61 5.53
C SER A 9 1.39 8.24 4.17
N LEU A 10 0.90 7.44 3.25
CA LEU A 10 0.65 7.80 1.86
C LEU A 10 -0.83 7.60 1.53
N GLU A 11 -1.41 8.50 0.75
CA GLU A 11 -2.72 8.26 0.17
C GLU A 11 -2.62 7.33 -1.03
N VAL A 12 -3.69 6.61 -1.34
CA VAL A 12 -3.66 5.69 -2.49
C VAL A 12 -3.46 6.39 -3.82
N GLY A 13 -3.83 7.67 -3.96
CA GLY A 13 -3.54 8.45 -5.15
C GLY A 13 -2.05 8.57 -5.43
N ASP A 14 -1.28 8.98 -4.42
CA ASP A 14 0.18 9.09 -4.51
C ASP A 14 0.84 7.70 -4.70
N TYR A 15 0.30 6.67 -4.04
CA TYR A 15 0.74 5.29 -4.22
C TYR A 15 0.57 4.80 -5.67
N LEU A 16 -0.62 5.03 -6.25
CA LEU A 16 -0.92 4.67 -7.63
C LEU A 16 -0.06 5.49 -8.61
N GLN A 17 0.21 6.75 -8.32
CA GLN A 17 1.13 7.54 -9.14
C GLN A 17 2.54 6.94 -9.16
N ALA A 18 3.06 6.48 -8.02
CA ALA A 18 4.35 5.80 -7.96
C ALA A 18 4.32 4.48 -8.76
N PHE A 19 3.23 3.72 -8.66
CA PHE A 19 3.02 2.50 -9.44
C PHE A 19 3.03 2.77 -10.96
N GLU A 20 2.26 3.77 -11.42
CA GLU A 20 2.22 4.17 -12.82
C GLU A 20 3.56 4.72 -13.33
N THR A 21 4.34 5.37 -12.46
CA THR A 21 5.68 5.85 -12.81
C THR A 21 6.62 4.68 -13.13
N ILE A 22 6.59 3.62 -12.32
CA ILE A 22 7.39 2.40 -12.56
C ILE A 22 6.90 1.67 -13.81
N ASN A 23 5.58 1.57 -13.98
CA ASN A 23 4.96 0.97 -15.16
C ASN A 23 5.35 1.71 -16.45
N GLY A 24 5.26 3.05 -16.44
CA GLY A 24 5.66 3.90 -17.56
C GLY A 24 7.16 3.80 -17.88
N ALA A 25 8.00 3.59 -16.87
CA ALA A 25 9.42 3.33 -17.04
C ALA A 25 9.75 1.90 -17.51
N ARG A 26 8.74 1.01 -17.62
CA ARG A 26 8.84 -0.38 -18.08
C ARG A 26 9.88 -1.20 -17.32
N PHE A 27 9.91 -1.07 -15.99
CA PHE A 27 10.84 -1.83 -15.16
C PHE A 27 10.61 -3.33 -15.33
N GLY A 28 11.71 -4.06 -15.57
CA GLY A 28 11.74 -5.52 -15.53
C GLY A 28 11.93 -6.03 -14.10
N TYR A 29 11.90 -7.36 -13.93
CA TYR A 29 12.06 -7.97 -12.60
C TYR A 29 13.41 -7.63 -11.94
N GLU A 30 14.49 -7.66 -12.71
CA GLU A 30 15.83 -7.31 -12.23
C GLU A 30 15.91 -5.85 -11.77
N ASP A 31 15.22 -4.92 -12.44
CA ASP A 31 15.14 -3.52 -12.03
C ASP A 31 14.42 -3.39 -10.69
N ILE A 32 13.30 -4.10 -10.51
CA ILE A 32 12.56 -4.11 -9.24
C ILE A 32 13.45 -4.64 -8.12
N GLN A 33 14.14 -5.76 -8.33
CA GLN A 33 15.07 -6.29 -7.34
C GLN A 33 16.19 -5.29 -7.01
N ARG A 34 16.80 -4.68 -8.04
CA ARG A 34 17.94 -3.77 -7.90
C ARG A 34 17.57 -2.44 -7.24
N PHE A 35 16.40 -1.90 -7.50
CA PHE A 35 16.02 -0.55 -7.08
C PHE A 35 15.01 -0.53 -5.93
N LEU A 36 14.05 -1.46 -5.92
CA LEU A 36 12.95 -1.45 -4.97
C LEU A 36 13.10 -2.52 -3.88
N PHE A 37 13.82 -3.63 -4.08
CA PHE A 37 14.02 -4.65 -3.05
C PHE A 37 15.31 -4.45 -2.26
N LYS A 38 15.40 -3.28 -1.63
CA LYS A 38 16.51 -2.90 -0.77
C LYS A 38 16.01 -2.57 0.64
N PRO A 39 16.64 -3.10 1.70
CA PRO A 39 16.30 -2.76 3.08
C PRO A 39 16.37 -1.26 3.36
N GLN A 40 17.29 -0.55 2.71
CA GLN A 40 17.50 0.88 2.88
C GLN A 40 16.36 1.73 2.28
N MET A 41 15.55 1.14 1.41
CA MET A 41 14.41 1.84 0.81
C MET A 41 13.24 1.93 1.78
N ASN A 42 12.35 2.89 1.54
CA ASN A 42 11.12 2.99 2.30
C ASN A 42 10.23 1.75 2.06
N VAL A 43 9.56 1.25 3.09
CA VAL A 43 8.68 0.07 2.98
C VAL A 43 7.54 0.29 1.98
N LEU A 44 7.07 1.53 1.81
CA LEU A 44 6.06 1.87 0.82
C LEU A 44 6.59 1.69 -0.62
N LEU A 45 7.87 1.98 -0.86
CA LEU A 45 8.50 1.71 -2.16
C LEU A 45 8.73 0.22 -2.37
N ASN A 46 9.12 -0.52 -1.32
CA ASN A 46 9.16 -1.99 -1.41
C ASN A 46 7.77 -2.55 -1.73
N LEU A 47 6.71 -2.02 -1.11
CA LEU A 47 5.32 -2.42 -1.36
C LEU A 47 4.91 -2.15 -2.81
N VAL A 48 5.28 -1.00 -3.39
CA VAL A 48 5.02 -0.74 -4.82
C VAL A 48 5.73 -1.78 -5.69
N GLY A 49 6.98 -2.13 -5.38
CA GLY A 49 7.72 -3.18 -6.08
C GLY A 49 7.04 -4.55 -6.01
N VAL A 50 6.62 -4.97 -4.81
CA VAL A 50 5.88 -6.23 -4.60
C VAL A 50 4.58 -6.24 -5.39
N HIS A 51 3.80 -5.17 -5.29
CA HIS A 51 2.54 -5.05 -6.02
C HIS A 51 2.75 -5.08 -7.54
N TYR A 52 3.80 -4.43 -8.05
CA TYR A 52 4.14 -4.44 -9.47
C TYR A 52 4.55 -5.84 -9.97
N CYS A 53 5.37 -6.57 -9.19
CA CYS A 53 5.72 -7.97 -9.49
C CYS A 53 4.46 -8.83 -9.67
N ILE A 54 3.51 -8.71 -8.75
CA ILE A 54 2.28 -9.53 -8.77
C ILE A 54 1.34 -9.10 -9.90
N ALA A 55 1.13 -7.80 -10.07
CA ALA A 55 0.10 -7.26 -10.95
C ALA A 55 0.50 -7.15 -12.42
N ILE A 56 1.79 -6.87 -12.69
CA ILE A 56 2.30 -6.62 -14.05
C ILE A 56 3.22 -7.75 -14.53
N LEU A 57 4.15 -8.21 -13.67
CA LEU A 57 5.11 -9.26 -14.05
C LEU A 57 4.57 -10.68 -13.84
N GLY A 58 3.46 -10.84 -13.10
CA GLY A 58 2.85 -12.14 -12.80
C GLY A 58 3.64 -13.00 -11.81
N ILE A 59 4.63 -12.45 -11.11
CA ILE A 59 5.51 -13.16 -10.18
C ILE A 59 4.87 -13.12 -8.79
N ARG A 60 4.66 -14.30 -8.19
CA ARG A 60 3.93 -14.48 -6.92
C ARG A 60 4.36 -15.77 -6.22
N GLY A 61 3.85 -16.00 -5.02
CA GLY A 61 4.09 -17.23 -4.25
C GLY A 61 5.52 -17.33 -3.74
N ASP A 62 6.00 -18.57 -3.62
CA ASP A 62 7.29 -18.91 -3.01
C ASP A 62 8.47 -18.21 -3.71
N ASP A 63 8.44 -18.11 -5.05
CA ASP A 63 9.49 -17.44 -5.83
C ASP A 63 9.70 -15.97 -5.39
N LEU A 64 8.59 -15.25 -5.17
CA LEU A 64 8.66 -13.87 -4.71
C LEU A 64 9.04 -13.80 -3.23
N VAL A 65 8.49 -14.68 -2.39
CA VAL A 65 8.80 -14.73 -0.96
C VAL A 65 10.28 -14.98 -0.70
N ASP A 66 10.89 -15.93 -1.42
CA ASP A 66 12.30 -16.26 -1.26
C ASP A 66 13.18 -15.08 -1.61
N VAL A 67 12.88 -14.37 -2.70
CA VAL A 67 13.60 -13.14 -3.06
C VAL A 67 13.41 -12.05 -2.00
N LEU A 68 12.19 -11.85 -1.49
CA LEU A 68 11.95 -10.89 -0.41
C LEU A 68 12.70 -11.26 0.87
N ARG A 69 12.91 -12.56 1.13
CA ARG A 69 13.71 -13.06 2.26
C ARG A 69 15.19 -12.82 2.03
N THR A 70 15.71 -13.12 0.84
CA THR A 70 17.10 -12.83 0.46
C THR A 70 17.42 -11.34 0.52
N CYS A 71 16.46 -10.50 0.14
CA CYS A 71 16.57 -9.05 0.24
C CYS A 71 16.28 -8.50 1.65
N GLU A 72 16.01 -9.35 2.65
CA GLU A 72 15.71 -8.97 4.04
C GLU A 72 14.51 -8.03 4.23
N ILE A 73 13.55 -8.04 3.28
CA ILE A 73 12.36 -7.18 3.31
C ILE A 73 11.05 -7.94 3.54
N SER A 74 11.06 -9.27 3.52
CA SER A 74 9.86 -10.11 3.70
C SER A 74 9.06 -9.76 4.96
N ASN A 75 9.74 -9.54 6.08
CA ASN A 75 9.11 -9.27 7.38
C ASN A 75 8.79 -7.78 7.60
N ARG A 76 8.97 -6.92 6.59
CA ARG A 76 8.53 -5.52 6.68
C ARG A 76 7.02 -5.48 6.56
N HIS A 77 6.39 -4.71 7.42
CA HIS A 77 4.94 -4.62 7.49
C HIS A 77 4.43 -3.26 7.04
N VAL A 78 3.21 -3.25 6.52
CA VAL A 78 2.46 -2.03 6.21
C VAL A 78 1.06 -2.14 6.82
N CYS A 79 0.52 -1.01 7.24
CA CYS A 79 -0.88 -0.88 7.61
C CYS A 79 -1.63 -0.23 6.45
N VAL A 80 -2.61 -0.94 5.91
CA VAL A 80 -3.52 -0.39 4.91
C VAL A 80 -4.85 -0.14 5.59
N LYS A 81 -5.32 1.11 5.55
CA LYS A 81 -6.59 1.56 6.09
C LYS A 81 -7.49 2.00 4.96
N TRP A 82 -8.75 1.59 4.96
CA TRP A 82 -9.69 2.05 3.96
C TRP A 82 -11.10 2.21 4.53
N TRP A 83 -11.81 3.19 3.99
CA TRP A 83 -13.20 3.46 4.32
C TRP A 83 -14.10 2.75 3.33
N LYS A 84 -14.95 1.86 3.85
CA LYS A 84 -15.97 1.18 3.08
C LYS A 84 -17.30 1.90 3.20
N LEU A 85 -17.93 2.20 2.07
CA LEU A 85 -19.28 2.73 1.98
C LEU A 85 -20.27 1.75 2.57
N GLY A 86 -21.15 2.27 3.43
CA GLY A 86 -22.25 1.50 3.97
C GLY A 86 -23.14 0.99 2.84
N ARG A 87 -23.44 -0.32 2.88
CA ARG A 87 -24.29 -0.97 1.89
C ARG A 87 -25.74 -0.53 2.07
N TRP A 88 -26.48 -0.47 0.96
CA TRP A 88 -27.92 -0.28 0.99
C TRP A 88 -28.60 -1.59 1.34
N VAL A 89 -29.37 -1.59 2.42
CA VAL A 89 -30.11 -2.76 2.90
C VAL A 89 -31.52 -2.27 3.24
N TYR A 90 -32.55 -2.86 2.59
CA TYR A 90 -33.95 -2.47 2.74
C TYR A 90 -34.23 -0.97 2.56
N GLY A 91 -33.56 -0.32 1.61
CA GLY A 91 -33.75 1.11 1.34
C GLY A 91 -33.06 2.06 2.34
N TYR A 92 -32.40 1.52 3.36
CA TYR A 92 -31.55 2.30 4.27
C TYR A 92 -30.09 2.11 3.89
N ARG A 93 -29.35 3.22 3.88
CA ARG A 93 -27.89 3.16 3.75
C ARG A 93 -27.28 2.84 5.10
N GLY A 94 -26.53 1.74 5.18
CA GLY A 94 -25.72 1.38 6.35
C GLY A 94 -24.68 2.44 6.67
N ARG A 95 -24.05 2.33 7.84
CA ARG A 95 -22.94 3.23 8.21
C ARG A 95 -21.71 2.87 7.41
N ASP A 96 -20.90 3.87 7.11
CA ASP A 96 -19.58 3.67 6.54
C ASP A 96 -18.66 3.02 7.58
N GLU A 97 -17.83 2.08 7.14
CA GLU A 97 -16.98 1.27 7.99
C GLU A 97 -15.51 1.60 7.73
N LEU A 98 -14.76 1.91 8.79
CA LEU A 98 -13.31 2.00 8.71
C LEU A 98 -12.70 0.61 8.90
N LEU A 99 -12.03 0.12 7.88
CA LEU A 99 -11.29 -1.14 7.90
C LEU A 99 -9.79 -0.85 7.92
N PHE A 100 -9.03 -1.72 8.59
CA PHE A 100 -7.58 -1.70 8.52
C PHE A 100 -7.01 -3.11 8.56
N ARG A 101 -5.88 -3.31 7.89
CA ARG A 101 -5.15 -4.58 7.93
C ARG A 101 -3.66 -4.32 8.01
N TRP A 102 -3.00 -5.08 8.86
CA TRP A 102 -1.55 -5.18 8.92
C TRP A 102 -1.14 -6.38 8.09
N VAL A 103 -0.18 -6.19 7.19
CA VAL A 103 0.32 -7.24 6.31
C VAL A 103 1.83 -7.11 6.19
N SER A 104 2.53 -8.24 6.16
CA SER A 104 3.94 -8.24 5.76
C SER A 104 4.06 -8.26 4.24
N LEU A 105 5.22 -7.86 3.72
CA LEU A 105 5.49 -7.94 2.28
C LEU A 105 5.52 -9.40 1.80
N GLY A 106 5.97 -10.34 2.64
CA GLY A 106 5.92 -11.77 2.35
C GLY A 106 4.50 -12.33 2.28
N ASP A 107 3.62 -11.92 3.20
CA ASP A 107 2.22 -12.35 3.18
C ASP A 107 1.53 -11.87 1.89
N LEU A 108 1.78 -10.62 1.49
CA LEU A 108 1.25 -10.08 0.24
C LEU A 108 1.71 -10.84 -1.01
N ALA A 109 2.90 -11.44 -0.99
CA ALA A 109 3.41 -12.21 -2.11
C ALA A 109 2.66 -13.55 -2.31
N THR A 110 2.08 -14.11 -1.25
CA THR A 110 1.35 -15.39 -1.29
C THR A 110 -0.18 -15.22 -1.34
N GLU A 111 -0.67 -14.00 -1.19
CA GLU A 111 -2.10 -13.74 -1.09
C GLU A 111 -2.79 -13.86 -2.46
N GLU A 112 -3.61 -14.90 -2.64
CA GLU A 112 -4.09 -15.34 -3.97
C GLU A 112 -5.15 -14.43 -4.61
N ASP A 113 -5.79 -13.55 -3.85
CA ASP A 113 -6.57 -12.39 -4.33
C ASP A 113 -6.97 -11.54 -3.13
N GLY A 114 -5.95 -11.00 -2.48
CA GLY A 114 -6.09 -10.33 -1.21
C GLY A 114 -6.98 -9.10 -1.24
N SER A 115 -7.81 -8.93 -0.20
CA SER A 115 -8.58 -7.69 0.00
C SER A 115 -7.68 -6.44 -0.02
N VAL A 116 -6.42 -6.57 0.41
CA VAL A 116 -5.45 -5.48 0.40
C VAL A 116 -4.94 -5.18 -1.01
N LEU A 117 -4.45 -6.17 -1.76
CA LEU A 117 -4.00 -5.94 -3.14
C LEU A 117 -5.14 -5.42 -4.02
N GLY A 118 -6.36 -5.93 -3.82
CA GLY A 118 -7.55 -5.42 -4.49
C GLY A 118 -7.83 -3.94 -4.18
N VAL A 119 -7.72 -3.54 -2.91
CA VAL A 119 -7.88 -2.14 -2.48
C VAL A 119 -6.75 -1.25 -3.00
N LEU A 120 -5.50 -1.71 -2.96
CA LEU A 120 -4.34 -0.97 -3.46
C LEU A 120 -4.39 -0.78 -4.98
N ARG A 121 -4.82 -1.80 -5.72
CA ARG A 121 -4.95 -1.76 -7.18
C ARG A 121 -6.11 -0.89 -7.65
N ARG A 122 -7.28 -1.03 -7.02
CA ARG A 122 -8.49 -0.29 -7.42
C ARG A 122 -8.49 1.14 -6.89
N GLY A 123 -7.90 1.38 -5.73
CA GLY A 123 -8.01 2.66 -5.05
C GLY A 123 -9.43 2.97 -4.58
N THR A 124 -9.87 4.21 -4.77
CA THR A 124 -11.16 4.73 -4.30
C THR A 124 -12.28 4.52 -5.32
N ILE A 125 -12.63 3.27 -5.62
CA ILE A 125 -13.69 2.93 -6.58
C ILE A 125 -14.78 2.09 -5.88
N HIS A 126 -16.04 2.30 -6.28
CA HIS A 126 -17.24 1.62 -5.78
C HIS A 126 -17.48 1.84 -4.29
N GLU A 127 -17.20 0.82 -3.47
CA GLU A 127 -17.46 0.79 -2.04
C GLU A 127 -16.31 1.43 -1.25
N VAL A 128 -15.23 1.94 -1.86
CA VAL A 128 -14.06 2.45 -1.13
C VAL A 128 -13.94 3.97 -1.29
N LEU A 129 -14.06 4.72 -0.19
CA LEU A 129 -14.02 6.19 -0.20
C LEU A 129 -12.61 6.76 -0.17
N ARG A 130 -11.76 6.18 0.67
CA ARG A 130 -10.38 6.66 0.86
C ARG A 130 -9.55 5.53 1.40
N VAL A 131 -8.30 5.48 0.96
CA VAL A 131 -7.31 4.46 1.35
C VAL A 131 -6.04 5.19 1.78
N GLN A 132 -5.50 4.81 2.92
CA GLN A 132 -4.27 5.32 3.49
C GLN A 132 -3.35 4.14 3.83
N ILE A 133 -2.09 4.27 3.47
CA ILE A 133 -1.07 3.23 3.64
C ILE A 133 0.00 3.81 4.57
N SER A 134 0.41 3.09 5.61
CA SER A 134 1.44 3.57 6.53
C SER A 134 2.46 2.49 6.90
N ALA A 135 3.71 2.91 7.07
CA ALA A 135 4.77 2.06 7.61
C ALA A 135 4.57 1.77 9.11
N VAL A 136 5.05 0.61 9.58
CA VAL A 136 4.97 0.23 11.01
C VAL A 136 5.91 1.10 11.85
N GLY A 137 5.44 1.53 13.02
CA GLY A 137 6.18 2.40 13.94
C GLY A 137 5.68 3.85 13.94
N HIS A 138 4.84 4.22 12.97
CA HIS A 138 4.21 5.53 12.93
C HIS A 138 2.71 5.43 13.23
N LYS A 139 2.26 6.17 14.25
CA LYS A 139 0.83 6.35 14.54
C LYS A 139 0.19 7.05 13.34
N SER A 140 -0.83 6.45 12.73
CA SER A 140 -1.65 7.19 11.76
C SER A 140 -2.22 8.41 12.48
N ILE A 141 -2.02 9.61 11.93
CA ILE A 141 -2.64 10.81 12.47
C ILE A 141 -4.17 10.61 12.39
N PRO A 142 -4.91 10.74 13.51
CA PRO A 142 -6.36 10.72 13.48
C PRO A 142 -6.87 11.79 12.54
N TRP A 143 -7.86 11.44 11.72
CA TRP A 143 -8.30 12.26 10.59
C TRP A 143 -8.95 13.58 11.02
N SER A 144 -9.29 13.73 12.29
CA SER A 144 -9.75 14.97 12.90
C SER A 144 -8.74 16.12 12.79
N TYR A 145 -7.45 15.84 12.56
CA TYR A 145 -6.38 16.86 12.53
C TYR A 145 -5.97 17.33 11.13
N GLN A 146 -6.51 16.74 10.05
CA GLN A 146 -6.12 17.13 8.68
C GLN A 146 -6.93 18.31 8.12
N VAL A 147 -8.06 18.66 8.75
CA VAL A 147 -8.91 19.79 8.30
C VAL A 147 -8.27 21.14 8.64
N THR A 148 -7.39 21.21 9.65
CA THR A 148 -6.85 22.47 10.16
C THR A 148 -5.60 22.97 9.42
N GLN A 149 -5.06 22.22 8.44
CA GLN A 149 -3.84 22.63 7.70
C GLN A 149 -4.08 23.08 6.25
N ARG A 150 -5.34 23.21 5.81
CA ARG A 150 -5.68 23.76 4.47
C ARG A 150 -6.16 25.22 4.50
N LEU A 151 -5.96 25.92 5.62
CA LEU A 151 -6.29 27.34 5.78
C LEU A 151 -5.10 28.06 6.43
N GLU A 152 -3.98 28.15 5.72
CA GLU A 152 -2.99 29.22 5.86
C GLU A 152 -2.42 29.57 4.47
#